data_AF-A0A926Z7P0-F1
#
_entry.id   AF-A0A926Z7P0-F1
#
_cell.length_a   1.000
_cell.length_b   1.000
_cell.length_c   1.000
_cell.angle_alpha   90.00
_cell.angle_beta   90.00
_cell.angle_gamma   90.00
#
_symmetry.space_group_name_H-M   'P 1'
#
loop_
_entity.id
_entity.type
_entity.pdbx_description
1 polymer ?
#
loop_
_entity_poly.entity_id
_entity_poly.type
_entity_poly.pdbx_seq_one_letter_code
_entity_poly.pdbx_strand_id
1 'polypeptide(L)'
;MQLKSIFTSNSNYHEQLSWRLTALRGRYVMLSAIGLILSLSLYACGESKVSQCNKIVTVVSKFKDASLPTDLAGLNTVATNIDQSRIAIQAIAIQDQNIKGIQDLLVAVYDEASQAIKAQAKALEAKDKASLDKAKQDLQAVAVKESELVDRFNGLCAN
;
A
#
# COMPACT_ATOMS: atom_id res chain seq x y z
N MET A 1 -77.19 12.72 -3.16
CA MET A 1 -78.26 12.12 -2.33
C MET A 1 -77.71 12.03 -0.90
N GLN A 2 -78.29 12.82 0.02
CA GLN A 2 -78.22 12.77 1.51
C GLN A 2 -76.82 12.93 2.18
N LEU A 3 -76.45 14.10 2.75
CA LEU A 3 -76.86 14.77 4.00
C LEU A 3 -76.25 14.21 5.30
N LYS A 4 -75.41 15.03 5.97
CA LYS A 4 -75.29 15.33 7.43
C LYS A 4 -73.86 15.76 7.78
N SER A 5 -73.60 17.06 8.01
CA SER A 5 -73.69 17.78 9.31
C SER A 5 -72.81 17.17 10.41
N ILE A 6 -71.66 17.77 10.72
CA ILE A 6 -71.43 18.73 11.85
C ILE A 6 -71.46 18.04 13.22
N PHE A 7 -70.29 18.00 13.89
CA PHE A 7 -70.05 18.39 15.30
C PHE A 7 -68.51 18.39 15.54
N THR A 8 -67.83 19.55 15.46
CA THR A 8 -67.21 20.27 16.61
C THR A 8 -66.32 19.43 17.53
N SER A 9 -65.01 19.70 17.57
CA SER A 9 -64.43 20.68 18.50
C SER A 9 -62.90 20.74 18.39
N ASN A 10 -62.45 21.98 18.21
CA ASN A 10 -61.14 22.59 18.45
C ASN A 10 -60.20 21.90 19.46
N SER A 11 -58.94 21.67 19.06
CA SER A 11 -57.78 22.17 19.83
C SER A 11 -56.55 22.25 18.93
N ASN A 12 -56.31 23.47 18.48
CA ASN A 12 -55.02 24.01 18.05
C ASN A 12 -53.93 23.61 19.06
N TYR A 13 -52.72 23.29 18.59
CA TYR A 13 -51.40 23.64 19.14
C TYR A 13 -50.33 22.72 18.53
N HIS A 14 -49.36 23.34 17.87
CA HIS A 14 -48.09 22.78 17.38
C HIS A 14 -48.10 21.97 16.07
N GLU A 15 -48.58 22.60 15.00
CA GLU A 15 -47.95 22.46 13.68
C GLU A 15 -46.48 22.90 13.74
N GLN A 16 -45.65 22.29 12.90
CA GLN A 16 -44.19 22.48 12.69
C GLN A 16 -43.25 21.59 13.50
N LEU A 17 -43.12 20.32 13.07
CA LEU A 17 -41.81 19.71 12.78
C LEU A 17 -41.96 18.35 12.02
N SER A 18 -42.90 18.28 11.07
CA SER A 18 -43.41 17.03 10.47
C SER A 18 -42.85 16.61 9.11
N TRP A 19 -41.75 17.17 8.59
CA TRP A 19 -41.43 16.96 7.15
C TRP A 19 -40.06 16.38 6.77
N ARG A 20 -39.31 15.72 7.68
CA ARG A 20 -38.02 15.09 7.30
C ARG A 20 -37.89 13.57 7.47
N LEU A 21 -38.90 12.86 7.98
CA LEU A 21 -38.76 11.42 8.32
C LEU A 21 -39.60 10.46 7.46
N THR A 22 -40.24 10.93 6.41
CA THR A 22 -41.17 10.12 5.60
C THR A 22 -40.91 10.28 4.11
N ALA A 23 -39.71 9.90 3.68
CA ALA A 23 -39.44 9.55 2.28
C ALA A 23 -38.96 8.09 2.20
N LEU A 24 -39.94 7.19 2.20
CA LEU A 24 -40.04 6.07 1.24
C LEU A 24 -38.83 5.11 1.26
N ARG A 25 -38.84 3.98 1.98
CA ARG A 25 -39.90 2.95 2.02
C ARG A 25 -40.44 2.62 0.62
N GLY A 26 -39.54 2.26 -0.29
CA GLY A 26 -39.83 1.73 -1.62
C GLY A 26 -39.43 0.27 -1.78
N ARG A 27 -40.33 -0.64 -1.38
CA ARG A 27 -40.62 -1.92 -2.05
C ARG A 27 -39.48 -2.64 -2.80
N TYR A 28 -38.77 -3.50 -2.09
CA TYR A 28 -38.30 -4.80 -2.58
C TYR A 28 -38.41 -5.76 -1.38
N VAL A 29 -39.60 -6.20 -0.95
CA VAL A 29 -40.40 -7.29 -1.51
C VAL A 29 -39.55 -8.35 -2.22
N MET A 30 -39.52 -9.53 -1.60
CA MET A 30 -39.21 -10.85 -2.15
C MET A 30 -37.75 -11.15 -2.49
N LEU A 31 -37.06 -11.93 -1.64
CA LEU A 31 -36.91 -13.38 -1.83
C LEU A 31 -35.81 -13.98 -0.93
N SER A 32 -36.07 -15.24 -0.55
CA SER A 32 -35.20 -16.25 0.05
C SER A 32 -34.87 -16.15 1.55
N ALA A 33 -35.62 -16.95 2.31
CA ALA A 33 -35.09 -17.76 3.40
C ALA A 33 -33.86 -18.59 2.98
N ILE A 34 -33.19 -19.19 3.98
CA ILE A 34 -31.97 -20.04 3.94
C ILE A 34 -30.70 -19.19 4.17
N GLY A 35 -29.91 -19.37 5.23
CA GLY A 35 -29.93 -20.40 6.25
C GLY A 35 -29.09 -20.03 7.48
N LEU A 36 -29.23 -20.88 8.49
CA LEU A 36 -28.32 -21.00 9.62
C LEU A 36 -26.85 -21.11 9.16
N ILE A 37 -25.98 -21.08 10.18
CA ILE A 37 -24.61 -21.57 10.22
C ILE A 37 -23.54 -20.52 9.83
N LEU A 38 -22.84 -19.98 10.84
CA LEU A 38 -21.47 -20.36 11.19
C LEU A 38 -20.86 -19.28 12.10
N SER A 39 -20.87 -19.58 13.40
CA SER A 39 -19.77 -19.23 14.29
C SER A 39 -18.46 -19.80 13.73
N LEU A 40 -17.89 -19.07 12.79
CA LEU A 40 -16.49 -19.10 12.40
C LEU A 40 -16.12 -17.63 12.31
N SER A 41 -15.74 -17.05 13.44
CA SER A 41 -14.74 -15.98 13.41
C SER A 41 -13.56 -16.59 12.70
N LEU A 42 -13.58 -16.37 11.39
CA LEU A 42 -12.59 -16.72 10.42
C LEU A 42 -11.24 -16.54 11.13
N TYR A 43 -10.48 -17.63 11.24
CA TYR A 43 -9.14 -17.54 10.70
C TYR A 43 -9.31 -16.75 9.41
N ALA A 44 -9.04 -15.44 9.45
CA ALA A 44 -8.85 -14.70 8.23
C ALA A 44 -7.97 -15.63 7.40
N CYS A 45 -8.34 -15.87 6.15
CA CYS A 45 -7.36 -16.30 5.17
C CYS A 45 -6.26 -15.25 5.23
N GLY A 46 -5.33 -15.42 6.18
CA GLY A 46 -4.13 -14.65 6.31
C GLY A 46 -3.52 -14.81 4.95
N GLU A 47 -3.32 -13.68 4.29
CA GLU A 47 -2.74 -13.68 2.97
C GLU A 47 -1.54 -14.62 3.00
N SER A 48 -1.53 -15.66 2.15
CA SER A 48 -0.50 -16.70 2.25
C SER A 48 0.88 -16.04 2.26
N LYS A 49 1.84 -16.61 3.00
CA LYS A 49 3.23 -16.12 3.01
C LYS A 49 3.74 -15.88 1.59
N VAL A 50 3.37 -16.77 0.66
CA VAL A 50 3.66 -16.69 -0.77
C VAL A 50 3.04 -15.45 -1.45
N SER A 51 1.81 -15.06 -1.06
CA SER A 51 1.15 -13.86 -1.60
C SER A 51 1.78 -12.57 -1.08
N GLN A 52 2.13 -12.52 0.21
CA GLN A 52 2.89 -11.41 0.79
C GLN A 52 4.28 -11.29 0.13
N CYS A 53 4.90 -12.44 -0.18
CA CYS A 53 6.16 -12.49 -0.91
C CYS A 53 6.07 -11.91 -2.32
N ASN A 54 5.07 -12.33 -3.10
CA ASN A 54 4.88 -11.86 -4.47
C ASN A 54 4.72 -10.34 -4.59
N LYS A 55 4.11 -9.70 -3.58
CA LYS A 55 3.99 -8.23 -3.54
C LYS A 55 5.35 -7.55 -3.47
N ILE A 56 6.28 -8.05 -2.68
CA ILE A 56 7.64 -7.50 -2.56
C ILE A 56 8.45 -7.80 -3.83
N VAL A 57 8.40 -9.04 -4.35
CA VAL A 57 9.11 -9.42 -5.59
C VAL A 57 8.70 -8.54 -6.76
N THR A 58 7.41 -8.20 -6.86
CA THR A 58 6.89 -7.34 -7.94
C THR A 58 7.47 -5.92 -7.90
N VAL A 59 7.82 -5.41 -6.72
CA VAL A 59 8.43 -4.09 -6.58
C VAL A 59 9.93 -4.15 -6.89
N VAL A 60 10.63 -5.15 -6.35
CA VAL A 60 12.10 -5.32 -6.50
C VAL A 60 12.49 -5.67 -7.94
N SER A 61 11.66 -6.43 -8.66
CA SER A 61 11.94 -6.86 -10.03
C SER A 61 12.10 -5.71 -11.03
N LYS A 62 11.64 -4.50 -10.69
CA LYS A 62 11.76 -3.30 -11.54
C LYS A 62 13.20 -2.87 -11.80
N PHE A 63 14.16 -3.27 -10.95
CA PHE A 63 15.56 -2.83 -11.04
C PHE A 63 16.53 -3.94 -11.42
N LYS A 64 16.04 -5.18 -11.56
CA LYS A 64 16.90 -6.38 -11.72
C LYS A 64 17.82 -6.33 -12.94
N ASP A 65 17.40 -5.62 -13.99
CA ASP A 65 18.15 -5.46 -15.25
C ASP A 65 18.44 -3.97 -15.57
N ALA A 66 18.23 -3.07 -14.60
CA ALA A 66 18.43 -1.64 -14.82
C ALA A 66 19.93 -1.30 -14.76
N SER A 67 20.50 -0.89 -15.89
CA SER A 67 21.84 -0.29 -15.89
C SER A 67 21.80 1.10 -15.24
N LEU A 68 22.79 1.40 -14.41
CA LEU A 68 22.90 2.72 -13.81
C LEU A 68 23.29 3.74 -14.91
N PRO A 69 22.52 4.82 -15.06
CA PRO A 69 22.85 5.89 -15.97
C PRO A 69 24.14 6.59 -15.54
N THR A 70 24.83 7.20 -16.49
CA THR A 70 26.10 7.92 -16.25
C THR A 70 25.94 9.43 -16.25
N ASP A 71 24.76 9.93 -16.65
CA ASP A 71 24.42 11.34 -16.66
C ASP A 71 23.62 11.76 -15.42
N LEU A 72 23.66 13.04 -15.11
CA LEU A 72 23.05 13.61 -13.91
C LEU A 72 21.52 13.42 -13.87
N ALA A 73 20.84 13.60 -15.00
CA ALA A 73 19.39 13.51 -15.07
C ALA A 73 18.92 12.05 -14.87
N GLY A 74 19.62 11.10 -15.49
CA GLY A 74 19.42 9.68 -15.28
C GLY A 74 19.63 9.28 -13.82
N LEU A 75 20.74 9.69 -13.20
CA LEU A 75 21.03 9.35 -11.79
C LEU A 75 19.94 9.87 -10.85
N ASN A 76 19.49 11.12 -11.04
CA ASN A 76 18.40 11.69 -10.25
C ASN A 76 17.06 10.95 -10.46
N THR A 77 16.78 10.53 -11.69
CA THR A 77 15.58 9.75 -12.02
C THR A 77 15.61 8.39 -11.32
N VAL A 78 16.74 7.68 -11.38
CA VAL A 78 16.88 6.38 -10.72
C VAL A 78 16.78 6.51 -9.20
N ALA A 79 17.44 7.49 -8.59
CA ALA A 79 17.31 7.72 -7.14
C ALA A 79 15.86 7.96 -6.71
N THR A 80 15.11 8.73 -7.51
CA THR A 80 13.67 8.97 -7.27
C THR A 80 12.85 7.69 -7.39
N ASN A 81 13.13 6.86 -8.39
CA ASN A 81 12.43 5.58 -8.58
C ASN A 81 12.72 4.59 -7.45
N ILE A 82 13.96 4.57 -6.93
CA ILE A 82 14.32 3.77 -5.76
C ILE A 82 13.59 4.28 -4.51
N ASP A 83 13.52 5.59 -4.29
CA ASP A 83 12.74 6.17 -3.18
C ASP A 83 11.27 5.78 -3.25
N GLN A 84 10.65 5.86 -4.43
CA GLN A 84 9.26 5.45 -4.63
C GLN A 84 9.07 3.96 -4.34
N SER A 85 10.04 3.13 -4.72
CA SER A 85 10.00 1.69 -4.50
C SER A 85 10.17 1.36 -3.02
N ARG A 86 11.04 2.07 -2.31
CA ARG A 86 11.17 2.01 -0.85
C ARG A 86 9.83 2.32 -0.16
N ILE A 87 9.18 3.41 -0.55
CA ILE A 87 7.87 3.81 0.00
C ILE A 87 6.82 2.73 -0.30
N ALA A 88 6.81 2.20 -1.52
CA ALA A 88 5.90 1.13 -1.91
C ALA A 88 6.13 -0.15 -1.08
N ILE A 89 7.38 -0.56 -0.87
CA ILE A 89 7.74 -1.70 -0.02
C ILE A 89 7.26 -1.46 1.41
N GLN A 90 7.54 -0.29 1.98
CA GLN A 90 7.15 0.06 3.34
C GLN A 90 5.63 0.06 3.55
N ALA A 91 4.86 0.41 2.52
CA ALA A 91 3.39 0.45 2.58
C ALA A 91 2.72 -0.93 2.52
N ILE A 92 3.46 -2.00 2.20
CA ILE A 92 2.90 -3.36 2.16
C ILE A 92 2.61 -3.80 3.61
N ALA A 93 1.35 -4.13 3.89
CA ALA A 93 0.97 -4.68 5.18
C ALA A 93 1.47 -6.13 5.30
N ILE A 94 2.54 -6.35 6.06
CA ILE A 94 3.10 -7.68 6.34
C ILE A 94 2.68 -8.13 7.74
N GLN A 95 2.10 -9.34 7.83
CA GLN A 95 1.66 -9.93 9.11
C GLN A 95 2.71 -10.90 9.70
N ASP A 96 3.45 -11.60 8.83
CA ASP A 96 4.49 -12.54 9.25
C ASP A 96 5.74 -11.78 9.73
N GLN A 97 6.19 -12.06 10.96
CA GLN A 97 7.31 -11.33 11.57
C GLN A 97 8.65 -11.55 10.85
N ASN A 98 8.87 -12.70 10.23
CA ASN A 98 10.10 -12.95 9.47
C ASN A 98 10.09 -12.16 8.15
N ILE A 99 8.95 -12.14 7.47
CA ILE A 99 8.76 -11.35 6.24
C ILE A 99 8.86 -9.85 6.57
N LYS A 100 8.33 -9.41 7.72
CA LYS A 100 8.43 -8.02 8.18
C LYS A 100 9.89 -7.62 8.45
N GLY A 101 10.67 -8.49 9.07
CA GLY A 101 12.11 -8.26 9.26
C GLY A 101 12.86 -8.07 7.93
N ILE A 102 12.51 -8.82 6.89
CA ILE A 102 13.08 -8.61 5.55
C ILE A 102 12.55 -7.33 4.90
N GLN A 103 11.27 -7.00 5.06
CA GLN A 103 10.72 -5.74 4.58
C GLN A 103 11.49 -4.54 5.15
N ASP A 104 11.75 -4.52 6.46
CA ASP A 104 12.49 -3.45 7.12
C ASP A 104 13.93 -3.35 6.59
N LEU A 105 14.59 -4.49 6.36
CA LEU A 105 15.93 -4.54 5.78
C LEU A 105 15.96 -4.08 4.31
N LEU A 106 14.96 -4.44 3.50
CA LEU A 106 14.82 -3.95 2.13
C LEU A 106 14.58 -2.45 2.09
N VAL A 107 13.75 -1.92 2.99
CA VAL A 107 13.54 -0.46 3.11
C VAL A 107 14.85 0.26 3.42
N ALA A 108 15.67 -0.28 4.32
CA ALA A 108 16.98 0.29 4.65
C ALA A 108 17.95 0.23 3.46
N VAL A 109 18.05 -0.91 2.78
CA VAL A 109 18.91 -1.08 1.60
C VAL A 109 18.51 -0.15 0.46
N TYR A 110 17.21 0.02 0.20
CA TYR A 110 16.74 0.95 -0.84
C TYR A 110 16.99 2.42 -0.44
N ASP A 111 16.95 2.76 0.85
CA ASP A 111 17.37 4.08 1.32
C ASP A 111 18.87 4.32 1.08
N GLU A 112 19.73 3.37 1.48
CA GLU A 112 21.18 3.44 1.24
C GLU A 112 21.49 3.55 -0.26
N ALA A 113 20.81 2.77 -1.12
CA ALA A 113 20.99 2.83 -2.57
C ALA A 113 20.63 4.21 -3.13
N SER A 114 19.47 4.75 -2.75
CA SER A 114 19.03 6.09 -3.17
C SER A 114 20.02 7.17 -2.75
N GLN A 115 20.54 7.10 -1.52
CA GLN A 115 21.54 8.03 -1.02
C GLN A 115 22.87 7.94 -1.80
N ALA A 116 23.34 6.72 -2.08
CA ALA A 116 24.56 6.50 -2.86
C ALA A 116 24.42 7.05 -4.29
N ILE A 117 23.27 6.86 -4.95
CA ILE A 117 23.02 7.40 -6.29
C ILE A 117 22.93 8.93 -6.26
N LYS A 118 22.27 9.52 -5.25
CA LYS A 118 22.26 10.99 -5.05
C LYS A 118 23.66 11.53 -4.80
N ALA A 119 24.51 10.79 -4.08
CA ALA A 119 25.91 11.17 -3.88
C ALA A 119 26.70 11.11 -5.20
N GLN A 120 26.47 10.10 -6.06
CA GLN A 120 27.05 10.06 -7.40
C GLN A 120 26.62 11.25 -8.25
N ALA A 121 25.33 11.60 -8.24
CA ALA A 121 24.80 12.77 -8.95
C ALA A 121 25.50 14.06 -8.51
N LYS A 122 25.59 14.30 -7.19
CA LYS A 122 26.28 15.48 -6.62
C LYS A 122 27.77 15.51 -6.97
N ALA A 123 28.44 14.37 -6.89
CA ALA A 123 29.87 14.27 -7.22
C ALA A 123 30.11 14.53 -8.72
N LEU A 124 29.21 14.04 -9.58
CA LEU A 124 29.27 14.28 -11.03
C LEU A 124 29.08 15.77 -11.36
N GLU A 125 28.08 16.42 -10.74
CA GLU A 125 27.84 17.86 -10.87
C GLU A 125 29.04 18.69 -10.41
N ALA A 126 29.63 18.32 -9.27
CA ALA A 126 30.83 18.95 -8.72
C ALA A 126 32.13 18.58 -9.45
N LYS A 127 32.10 17.65 -10.41
CA LYS A 127 33.28 17.04 -11.07
C LYS A 127 34.29 16.46 -10.08
N ASP A 128 33.83 16.01 -8.92
CA ASP A 128 34.64 15.41 -7.87
C ASP A 128 34.78 13.90 -8.10
N LYS A 129 35.91 13.50 -8.67
CA LYS A 129 36.19 12.09 -8.98
C LYS A 129 36.31 11.22 -7.73
N ALA A 130 36.89 11.73 -6.65
CA ALA A 130 37.08 10.94 -5.44
C ALA A 130 35.73 10.62 -4.77
N SER A 131 34.86 11.63 -4.69
CA SER A 131 33.49 11.43 -4.19
C SER A 131 32.66 10.54 -5.12
N LEU A 132 32.88 10.62 -6.44
CA LEU A 132 32.20 9.76 -7.41
C LEU A 132 32.61 8.30 -7.25
N ASP A 133 33.91 8.01 -7.11
CA ASP A 133 34.42 6.65 -6.93
C ASP A 133 33.97 6.06 -5.60
N LYS A 134 33.98 6.84 -4.52
CA LYS A 134 33.41 6.44 -3.24
C LYS A 134 31.92 6.09 -3.36
N ALA A 135 31.13 6.95 -3.99
CA ALA A 135 29.70 6.73 -4.11
C ALA A 135 29.35 5.52 -5.02
N LYS A 136 30.24 5.14 -5.95
CA LYS A 136 30.15 3.88 -6.69
C LYS A 136 30.47 2.67 -5.81
N GLN A 137 31.51 2.74 -4.99
CA GLN A 137 31.86 1.67 -4.05
C GLN A 137 30.74 1.45 -3.02
N ASP A 138 30.18 2.53 -2.47
CA ASP A 138 29.05 2.47 -1.55
C ASP A 138 27.85 1.79 -2.23
N LEU A 139 27.52 2.16 -3.48
CA LEU A 139 26.43 1.52 -4.22
C LEU A 139 26.71 0.04 -4.54
N GLN A 140 27.95 -0.35 -4.84
CA GLN A 140 28.33 -1.75 -5.01
C GLN A 140 28.13 -2.56 -3.72
N ALA A 141 28.51 -1.99 -2.58
CA ALA A 141 28.29 -2.64 -1.29
C ALA A 141 26.79 -2.81 -0.99
N VAL A 142 25.97 -1.82 -1.34
CA VAL A 142 24.51 -1.91 -1.21
C VAL A 142 23.94 -3.00 -2.13
N ALA A 143 24.42 -3.12 -3.36
CA ALA A 143 23.97 -4.18 -4.29
C ALA A 143 24.28 -5.59 -3.76
N VAL A 144 25.42 -5.79 -3.09
CA VAL A 144 25.74 -7.06 -2.42
C VAL A 144 24.75 -7.35 -1.29
N LYS A 145 24.47 -6.35 -0.43
CA LYS A 145 23.47 -6.49 0.63
C LYS A 145 22.08 -6.81 0.09
N GLU A 146 21.66 -6.14 -1.00
CA GLU A 146 20.38 -6.41 -1.65
C GLU A 146 20.29 -7.86 -2.13
N SER A 147 21.32 -8.37 -2.81
CA SER A 147 21.37 -9.75 -3.29
C SER A 147 21.22 -10.75 -2.14
N GLU A 148 21.97 -10.58 -1.05
CA GLU A 148 21.88 -11.45 0.13
C GLU A 148 20.49 -11.42 0.78
N LEU A 149 19.85 -10.24 0.83
CA LEU A 149 18.49 -10.11 1.35
C LEU A 149 17.46 -10.77 0.44
N VAL A 150 17.60 -10.62 -0.87
CA VAL A 150 16.71 -11.27 -1.85
C VAL A 150 16.84 -12.78 -1.78
N ASP A 151 18.04 -13.32 -1.60
CA ASP A 151 18.24 -14.77 -1.44
C ASP A 151 17.61 -15.30 -0.15
N ARG A 152 17.80 -14.58 0.97
CA ARG A 152 17.13 -14.91 2.25
C ARG A 152 15.62 -14.82 2.12
N PHE A 153 15.12 -13.80 1.41
CA PHE A 153 13.71 -13.61 1.15
C PHE A 153 13.13 -14.79 0.35
N ASN A 154 13.78 -15.15 -0.77
CA ASN A 154 13.36 -16.27 -1.60
C ASN A 154 13.34 -17.59 -0.81
N GLY A 155 14.30 -17.81 0.09
CA GLY A 155 14.32 -18.97 0.99
C GLY A 155 13.13 -19.01 1.96
N LEU A 156 12.66 -17.85 2.44
CA LEU A 156 11.45 -17.76 3.28
C LEU A 156 10.16 -17.91 2.47
N CYS A 157 10.18 -17.53 1.19
CA CYS A 157 9.01 -17.57 0.31
C CYS A 157 8.80 -18.93 -0.39
N ALA A 158 9.83 -19.78 -0.43
CA ALA A 158 9.77 -21.13 -1.00
C ALA A 158 9.27 -22.21 -0.03
N ASN A 159 9.11 -21.87 1.26
CA ASN A 159 8.65 -22.75 2.34
C ASN A 159 7.33 -22.24 2.93
#